data_AF-A0A842UVN1-F1
#
_entry.id   AF-A0A842UVN1-F1
#
_cell.length_a   1.000
_cell.length_b   1.000
_cell.length_c   1.000
_cell.angle_alpha   90.00
_cell.angle_beta   90.00
_cell.angle_gamma   90.00
#
_symmetry.space_group_name_H-M   'P 1'
#
loop_
_entity.id
_entity.type
_entity.pdbx_description
1 polymer ?
#
loop_
_entity_poly.entity_id
_entity_poly.type
_entity_poly.pdbx_seq_one_letter_code
_entity_poly.pdbx_strand_id
1 'polypeptide(L)' 'MVLDTKFFEAMSFLAPKCPGCGTELEYGANTSYNQKKGCHACNRCGTELK' A
#
# COMPACT_ATOMS: atom_id res chain seq x y z
N MET A 1 -28.73 -13.73 1.37
CA MET A 1 -27.73 -12.69 1.02
C MET A 1 -26.42 -13.40 0.77
N VAL A 2 -26.14 -13.77 -0.48
CA VAL A 2 -24.85 -14.37 -0.85
C VAL A 2 -23.89 -13.20 -0.99
N LEU A 3 -23.04 -12.96 0.02
CA LEU A 3 -21.93 -12.02 -0.11
C LEU A 3 -20.97 -12.63 -1.14
N ASP A 4 -20.96 -12.02 -2.32
CA ASP A 4 -20.14 -12.39 -3.46
C ASP A 4 -18.66 -12.38 -3.05
N THR A 5 -18.07 -13.57 -2.95
CA THR A 5 -16.68 -13.80 -2.49
C THR A 5 -15.65 -13.04 -3.32
N LYS A 6 -15.99 -12.62 -4.54
CA LYS A 6 -15.09 -11.88 -5.42
C LYS A 6 -14.83 -10.44 -4.95
N PHE A 7 -15.75 -9.83 -4.18
CA PHE A 7 -15.50 -8.52 -3.56
C PHE A 7 -14.46 -8.60 -2.45
N PHE A 8 -14.42 -9.72 -1.72
CA PHE A 8 -13.44 -9.94 -0.64
C PHE A 8 -12.04 -10.27 -1.18
N GLU A 9 -11.97 -10.97 -2.32
CA GLU A 9 -10.70 -11.23 -3.01
C GLU A 9 -10.11 -9.96 -3.63
N ALA A 10 -10.94 -9.03 -4.14
CA ALA A 10 -10.47 -7.73 -4.61
C ALA A 10 -9.89 -6.86 -3.47
N MET A 11 -10.45 -6.97 -2.26
CA MET A 11 -9.90 -6.34 -1.04
C MET A 11 -8.59 -7.00 -0.58
N SER A 12 -8.41 -8.30 -0.83
CA SER A 12 -7.17 -9.02 -0.48
C SER A 12 -6.02 -8.73 -1.45
N PHE A 13 -6.30 -8.17 -2.63
CA PHE A 13 -5.31 -7.69 -3.60
C PHE A 13 -4.88 -6.23 -3.37
N LEU A 14 -5.45 -5.55 -2.36
CA LEU A 14 -5.11 -4.17 -1.95
C LEU A 14 -3.94 -4.12 -0.96
N ALA A 15 -3.04 -5.11 -0.99
CA ALA A 15 -1.77 -5.08 -0.26
C ALA A 15 -0.66 -4.60 -1.23
N PRO A 16 -0.58 -3.30 -1.57
CA PRO A 16 0.42 -2.80 -2.48
C PRO A 16 1.79 -3.11 -1.90
N LYS A 17 2.71 -3.63 -2.70
CA LYS A 17 4.09 -3.88 -2.24
C LYS A 17 4.97 -2.72 -2.65
N CYS A 18 5.97 -2.44 -1.83
CA CYS A 18 6.97 -1.45 -2.13
C CYS A 18 7.75 -1.89 -3.37
N PRO A 19 7.81 -1.07 -4.44
CA PRO A 19 8.56 -1.43 -5.64
C PRO A 19 10.08 -1.47 -5.40
N GLY A 20 10.58 -0.84 -4.33
CA GLY A 20 12.00 -0.84 -3.99
C GLY A 20 12.44 -2.06 -3.17
N CYS A 21 11.70 -2.39 -2.10
CA CYS A 21 12.11 -3.43 -1.16
C CYS A 21 11.16 -4.64 -1.08
N GLY A 22 10.10 -4.67 -1.88
CA GLY A 22 9.11 -5.75 -1.91
C GLY A 22 8.27 -5.91 -0.63
N THR A 23 8.43 -4.99 0.33
CA THR A 23 7.68 -5.02 1.60
C THR A 23 6.23 -4.67 1.34
N GLU A 24 5.32 -5.41 1.95
CA GLU A 24 3.88 -5.10 1.93
C GLU A 24 3.65 -3.71 2.54
N LEU A 25 2.97 -2.84 1.80
CA LEU A 25 2.71 -1.47 2.19
C LEU A 25 1.36 -1.41 2.90
N GLU A 26 1.41 -0.96 4.13
CA GLU A 26 0.27 -0.61 4.94
C GLU A 26 0.25 0.92 5.07
N TYR A 27 -0.68 1.54 4.35
CA TYR A 27 -0.87 2.98 4.39
C TYR A 27 -1.22 3.42 5.81
N GLY A 28 -0.37 4.25 6.41
CA GLY A 28 -0.50 4.72 7.79
C GLY A 28 0.26 3.90 8.85
N ALA A 29 0.80 2.72 8.50
CA ALA A 29 1.68 1.95 9.39
C ALA A 29 3.14 2.01 8.93
N ASN A 30 3.42 1.59 7.70
CA ASN A 30 4.78 1.50 7.16
C ASN A 30 5.02 2.40 5.93
N THR A 31 4.07 3.29 5.64
CA THR A 31 4.24 4.40 4.69
C THR A 31 4.09 5.74 5.41
N SER A 32 4.89 6.74 5.03
CA SER A 32 4.68 8.13 5.44
C SER A 32 4.28 8.97 4.25
N TYR A 33 3.32 9.88 4.43
CA TYR A 33 2.96 10.83 3.38
C TYR A 33 3.98 11.98 3.33
N ASN A 34 4.62 12.16 2.18
CA ASN A 34 5.55 13.26 1.97
C ASN A 34 4.82 14.46 1.37
N GLN A 35 4.41 15.39 2.23
CA GLN A 35 3.67 16.60 1.84
C GLN A 35 4.42 17.47 0.81
N LYS A 36 5.76 17.45 0.79
CA LYS A 36 6.55 18.25 -0.17
C LYS A 36 6.44 17.71 -1.60
N LYS A 37 6.20 16.41 -1.75
CA LYS A 37 6.16 15.72 -3.04
C LYS A 37 4.77 15.25 -3.44
N GLY A 38 3.81 15.27 -2.51
CA GLY A 38 2.44 14.83 -2.74
C GLY A 38 2.29 13.31 -2.88
N CYS A 39 3.28 12.53 -2.42
CA CYS A 39 3.30 11.06 -2.58
C CYS A 39 3.59 10.37 -1.25
N HIS A 40 3.18 9.11 -1.13
CA HIS A 40 3.59 8.29 0.00
C HIS A 40 5.04 7.81 -0.21
N ALA A 41 5.77 7.59 0.86
CA ALA A 41 7.08 6.98 0.83
C ALA A 41 7.08 5.76 1.76
N CYS A 42 7.72 4.68 1.33
CA CYS A 42 7.92 3.51 2.17
C CYS A 42 8.89 3.84 3.31
N ASN A 43 8.48 3.63 4.56
CA ASN A 43 9.31 3.91 5.73
C ASN A 43 10.48 2.93 5.88
N ARG A 44 10.44 1.79 5.18
CA ARG A 44 11.48 0.77 5.27
C ARG A 44 12.68 1.05 4.37
N CYS A 45 12.46 1.59 3.18
CA CYS A 45 13.51 1.80 2.18
C CYS A 45 13.56 3.22 1.60
N GLY A 46 12.59 4.07 1.94
CA GLY A 46 12.49 5.44 1.42
C GLY A 46 11.94 5.54 0.00
N THR A 47 11.59 4.41 -0.65
CA THR A 47 11.05 4.43 -2.01
C THR A 47 9.73 5.18 -2.06
N GLU A 48 9.62 6.10 -3.02
CA GLU A 48 8.44 6.89 -3.28
C GLU A 48 7.38 6.05 -3.98
N LEU A 49 6.21 5.98 -3.36
CA LEU A 49 5.02 5.27 -3.78
C LEU A 49 4.14 6.30 -4.48
N LYS A 50 4.24 6.30 -5.81
CA LYS A 50 3.44 7.14 -6.72
C LYS A 50 2.26 6.36 -7.27
#